data_AF-A0A7C0U9S4-F1
#
_entry.id   AF-A0A7C0U9S4-F1
#
_cell.length_a   1.000
_cell.length_b   1.000
_cell.length_c   1.000
_cell.angle_alpha   90.00
_cell.angle_beta   90.00
_cell.angle_gamma   90.00
#
_symmetry.space_group_name_H-M   'P 1'
#
loop_
_entity.id
_entity.type
_entity.pdbx_description
1 polymer ?
#
loop_
_entity_poly.entity_id
_entity_poly.type
_entity_poly.pdbx_seq_one_letter_code
_entity_poly.pdbx_strand_id
1 'polypeptide(L)'
;MEVNKEDLIRQFQKNPERYWKVKLFDELGFKRRKCKNCGKFFWSLSEQEVCNDATCKPYEFIGNPPARKKLGFFETWKEIEKFFVKNNHALLQRYPVVCRWFPLYFTIAGIVNFYRLTDSKLDFEFPANP
;
A
#
# COMPACT_ATOMS: atom_id res chain seq x y z
N MET A 1 -4.10 15.85 -24.08
CA MET A 1 -3.32 16.55 -23.04
C MET A 1 -2.67 15.49 -22.18
N GLU A 2 -1.35 15.33 -22.27
CA GLU A 2 -0.62 14.49 -21.33
C GLU A 2 -0.75 15.09 -19.93
N VAL A 3 -1.28 14.28 -19.02
CA VAL A 3 -1.45 14.68 -17.63
C VAL A 3 -0.14 14.41 -16.91
N ASN A 4 0.56 15.47 -16.48
CA ASN A 4 1.79 15.33 -15.72
C ASN A 4 1.49 14.93 -14.26
N LYS A 5 2.23 13.95 -13.75
CA LYS A 5 2.17 13.47 -12.36
C LYS A 5 2.34 14.60 -11.34
N GLU A 6 3.26 15.53 -11.58
CA GLU A 6 3.55 16.63 -10.66
C GLU A 6 2.36 17.59 -10.52
N ASP A 7 1.71 17.88 -11.64
CA ASP A 7 0.51 18.71 -11.69
C ASP A 7 -0.67 18.05 -10.98
N LEU A 8 -0.87 16.74 -11.18
CA LEU A 8 -1.88 15.97 -10.45
C LEU A 8 -1.65 16.00 -8.95
N ILE A 9 -0.42 15.73 -8.51
CA ILE A 9 -0.07 15.78 -7.08
C ILE A 9 -0.36 17.18 -6.54
N ARG A 10 0.05 18.24 -7.25
CA ARG A 10 -0.22 19.62 -6.85
C ARG A 10 -1.72 19.91 -6.77
N GLN A 11 -2.51 19.43 -7.71
CA GLN A 11 -3.97 19.58 -7.71
C GLN A 11 -4.61 18.85 -6.53
N PHE A 12 -4.23 17.59 -6.28
CA PHE A 12 -4.79 16.79 -5.20
C PHE A 12 -4.38 17.34 -3.82
N GLN A 13 -3.19 17.93 -3.71
CA GLN A 13 -2.74 18.62 -2.50
C GLN A 13 -3.58 19.83 -2.11
N LYS A 14 -4.30 20.46 -3.05
CA LYS A 14 -5.23 21.56 -2.72
C LYS A 14 -6.47 21.08 -1.97
N ASN A 15 -6.90 19.83 -2.20
CA ASN A 15 -8.11 19.25 -1.61
C ASN A 15 -7.82 17.89 -0.95
N PRO A 16 -6.94 17.82 0.06
CA PRO A 16 -6.50 16.56 0.65
C PRO A 16 -7.65 15.80 1.33
N GLU A 17 -8.63 16.52 1.85
CA GLU A 17 -9.86 15.96 2.44
C GLU A 17 -10.63 15.08 1.43
N ARG A 18 -10.64 15.47 0.16
CA ARG A 18 -11.35 14.74 -0.91
C ARG A 18 -10.56 13.53 -1.42
N TYR A 19 -9.24 13.66 -1.55
CA TYR A 19 -8.42 12.69 -2.28
C TYR A 19 -7.66 11.70 -1.39
N TRP A 20 -7.35 12.04 -0.15
CA TRP A 20 -6.51 11.21 0.72
C TRP A 20 -7.02 11.01 2.13
N LYS A 21 -7.93 11.87 2.62
CA LYS A 21 -8.46 11.68 3.96
C LYS A 21 -9.55 10.62 3.96
N VAL A 22 -9.49 9.76 4.97
CA VAL A 22 -10.45 8.69 5.20
C VAL A 22 -11.00 8.80 6.62
N LYS A 23 -12.20 8.25 6.85
CA LYS A 23 -12.91 8.32 8.14
C LYS A 23 -12.03 7.87 9.33
N LEU A 24 -11.24 6.82 9.14
CA LEU A 24 -10.31 6.29 10.13
C LEU A 24 -9.35 7.36 10.69
N PHE A 25 -8.95 8.33 9.87
CA PHE A 25 -8.04 9.38 10.30
C PHE A 25 -8.68 10.31 11.33
N ASP A 26 -9.96 10.65 11.17
CA ASP A 26 -10.70 11.43 12.16
C ASP A 26 -10.96 10.61 13.43
N GLU A 27 -11.39 9.35 13.26
CA GLU A 27 -11.71 8.46 14.38
C GLU A 27 -10.52 8.21 15.30
N LEU A 28 -9.32 8.06 14.74
CA LEU A 28 -8.10 7.80 15.51
C LEU A 28 -7.29 9.07 15.82
N GLY A 29 -7.67 10.24 15.28
CA GLY A 29 -6.98 11.51 15.52
C GLY A 29 -5.67 11.70 14.74
N PHE A 30 -5.55 11.11 13.55
CA PHE A 30 -4.42 11.35 12.67
C PHE A 30 -4.36 12.81 12.23
N LYS A 31 -3.17 13.40 12.31
CA LYS A 31 -2.90 14.75 11.80
C LYS A 31 -2.10 14.69 10.52
N ARG A 32 -2.52 15.45 9.51
CA ARG A 32 -1.75 15.66 8.29
C ARG A 32 -0.61 16.63 8.56
N ARG A 33 0.61 16.26 8.17
CA ARG A 33 1.84 17.04 8.38
C ARG A 33 2.65 17.10 7.09
N LYS A 34 3.58 18.06 7.00
CA LYS A 34 4.53 18.19 5.89
C LYS A 34 5.93 17.87 6.40
N CYS A 35 6.61 16.92 5.76
CA CYS A 35 7.97 16.55 6.10
C CYS A 35 8.91 17.73 5.84
N LYS A 36 9.70 18.13 6.85
CA LYS A 36 10.70 19.21 6.72
C LYS A 36 11.85 18.86 5.75
N ASN A 37 12.14 17.57 5.55
CA ASN A 37 13.23 17.12 4.69
C ASN A 37 12.79 17.02 3.21
N CYS A 38 11.88 16.09 2.88
CA CYS A 38 11.48 15.86 1.49
C CYS A 38 10.26 16.66 1.02
N GLY A 39 9.63 17.45 1.88
CA GLY A 39 8.47 18.28 1.55
C GLY A 39 7.16 17.51 1.30
N LYS A 40 7.16 16.18 1.31
CA LYS A 40 5.95 15.35 1.14
C LYS A 40 5.02 15.47 2.36
N PHE A 41 3.72 15.37 2.11
CA PHE A 41 2.73 15.28 3.18
C PHE A 41 2.54 13.83 3.64
N PHE A 42 2.31 13.65 4.94
CA PHE A 42 2.01 12.36 5.56
C PHE A 42 1.01 12.51 6.70
N TRP A 43 0.40 11.42 7.12
CA TRP A 43 -0.51 11.38 8.27
C TRP A 43 0.17 10.70 9.45
N SER A 44 0.01 11.23 10.65
CA SER A 44 0.60 10.66 11.87
C SER A 44 -0.29 10.88 13.08
N LEU A 45 -0.30 9.89 13.98
CA LEU A 45 -0.85 10.03 15.33
C LEU A 45 0.10 10.80 16.26
N SER A 46 1.41 10.61 16.08
CA SER A 46 2.42 11.32 16.85
C SER A 46 2.77 12.67 16.24
N GLU A 47 3.28 13.56 17.09
CA GLU A 47 3.95 14.78 16.67
C GLU A 47 5.31 14.43 16.09
N GLN A 48 5.45 14.52 14.76
CA GLN A 48 6.72 14.28 14.08
C GLN A 48 6.92 15.28 12.94
N GLU A 49 8.16 15.74 12.77
CA GLU A 49 8.52 16.78 11.81
C GLU A 49 8.98 16.23 10.45
N VAL A 50 9.43 14.97 10.43
CA VAL A 50 9.89 14.26 9.24
C VAL A 50 9.04 13.03 9.00
N CYS A 51 8.92 12.60 7.74
CA CYS A 51 8.29 11.32 7.43
C CYS A 51 9.25 10.16 7.74
N ASN A 52 8.69 8.97 7.97
CA ASN A 52 9.45 7.75 8.23
C ASN A 52 9.88 7.03 6.94
N ASP A 53 10.05 7.79 5.84
CA ASP A 53 10.64 7.27 4.62
C ASP A 53 12.16 7.11 4.83
N ALA A 54 12.75 6.05 4.25
CA ALA A 54 14.18 5.74 4.44
C ALA A 54 15.12 6.87 3.99
N THR A 55 14.69 7.72 3.07
CA THR A 55 15.45 8.91 2.64
C THR A 55 15.43 10.04 3.67
N CYS A 56 14.46 10.02 4.59
CA CYS A 56 14.24 11.06 5.58
C CYS A 56 14.60 10.64 7.00
N LYS A 57 14.52 9.35 7.31
CA LYS A 57 14.79 8.79 8.64
C LYS A 57 15.52 7.45 8.53
N PRO A 58 16.64 7.24 9.23
CA PRO A 58 17.31 5.95 9.31
C PRO A 58 16.42 4.86 9.92
N TYR A 59 16.79 3.60 9.69
CA TYR A 59 16.11 2.46 10.30
C TYR A 59 16.42 2.35 11.80
N GLU A 60 15.38 2.38 12.62
CA GLU A 60 15.47 2.25 14.09
C GLU A 60 15.22 0.82 14.59
N PHE A 61 14.79 -0.09 13.70
CA PHE A 61 14.36 -1.44 14.10
C PHE A 61 15.50 -2.46 14.21
N ILE A 62 16.71 -2.13 13.77
CA ILE A 62 17.87 -3.03 13.85
C ILE A 62 18.30 -3.12 15.32
N GLY A 63 18.21 -4.32 15.90
CA GLY A 63 18.45 -4.54 17.33
C GLY A 63 17.28 -4.13 18.24
N ASN A 64 16.23 -3.50 17.68
CA ASN A 64 15.06 -3.03 18.42
C ASN A 64 13.76 -3.34 17.63
N PRO A 65 13.34 -4.61 17.56
CA PRO A 65 12.21 -5.01 16.71
C PRO A 65 10.88 -4.37 17.20
N PRO A 66 10.08 -3.76 16.30
CA PRO A 66 8.83 -3.11 16.68
C PRO A 66 7.69 -4.11 16.97
N ALA A 67 7.83 -5.35 16.51
CA ALA A 67 6.85 -6.40 16.72
C ALA A 67 7.03 -7.06 18.09
N ARG A 68 5.92 -7.30 18.81
CA ARG A 68 5.93 -8.03 20.09
C ARG A 68 6.30 -9.51 19.94
N LYS A 69 5.99 -10.09 18.78
CA LYS A 69 6.31 -11.49 18.44
C LYS A 69 7.50 -11.51 17.49
N LYS A 70 8.46 -12.42 17.73
CA LYS A 70 9.44 -12.78 16.71
C LYS A 70 8.78 -13.74 15.73
N LEU A 71 8.73 -13.34 14.47
CA LEU A 71 8.10 -14.11 13.39
C LEU A 71 9.15 -14.40 12.31
N GLY A 72 9.25 -15.66 11.89
CA GLY A 72 9.96 -16.03 10.67
C GLY A 72 9.07 -15.80 9.44
N PHE A 73 9.56 -16.21 8.27
CA PHE A 73 8.83 -16.03 7.01
C PHE A 73 7.48 -16.78 7.02
N PHE A 74 7.51 -18.06 7.40
CA PHE A 74 6.32 -18.91 7.39
C PHE A 74 5.30 -18.47 8.45
N GLU A 75 5.75 -18.16 9.66
CA GLU A 75 4.89 -17.68 10.74
C GLU A 75 4.26 -16.33 10.40
N THR A 76 5.00 -15.42 9.77
CA THR A 76 4.47 -14.13 9.30
C THR A 76 3.34 -14.35 8.29
N TRP A 77 3.56 -15.23 7.31
CA TRP A 77 2.53 -15.55 6.32
C TRP A 77 1.28 -16.16 6.97
N LYS A 78 1.45 -17.09 7.92
CA LYS A 78 0.34 -17.71 8.66
C LYS A 78 -0.46 -16.72 9.51
N GLU A 79 0.20 -15.76 10.17
CA GLU A 79 -0.51 -14.74 10.96
C GLU A 79 -1.31 -13.79 10.05
N ILE A 80 -0.79 -13.43 8.87
CA ILE A 80 -1.50 -12.61 7.87
C ILE A 80 -2.70 -13.39 7.31
N GLU A 81 -2.49 -14.62 6.83
CA GLU A 81 -3.56 -15.50 6.34
C GLU A 81 -4.69 -15.62 7.37
N LYS A 82 -4.33 -15.97 8.62
CA LYS A 82 -5.30 -16.13 9.71
C LYS A 82 -6.09 -14.87 9.97
N PHE A 83 -5.45 -13.69 9.96
CA PHE A 83 -6.15 -12.42 10.14
C PHE A 83 -7.17 -12.17 9.04
N PHE A 84 -6.77 -12.27 7.77
CA PHE A 84 -7.67 -11.95 6.65
C PHE A 84 -8.81 -12.97 6.50
N VAL A 85 -8.53 -14.27 6.62
CA VAL A 85 -9.55 -15.33 6.59
C VAL A 85 -10.55 -15.19 7.73
N LYS A 86 -10.09 -14.89 8.96
CA LYS A 86 -10.98 -14.61 10.10
C LYS A 86 -11.89 -13.40 9.84
N ASN A 87 -11.45 -12.46 9.02
CA ASN A 87 -12.22 -11.29 8.60
C ASN A 87 -12.87 -11.50 7.21
N ASN A 88 -13.26 -12.73 6.88
CA ASN A 88 -14.05 -13.12 5.69
C ASN A 88 -13.39 -12.83 4.33
N HIS A 89 -12.06 -12.76 4.25
CA HIS A 89 -11.37 -12.74 2.96
C HIS A 89 -11.11 -14.17 2.47
N ALA A 90 -11.17 -14.38 1.16
CA ALA A 90 -10.85 -15.69 0.59
C ALA A 90 -9.33 -15.91 0.52
N LEU A 91 -8.89 -17.12 0.87
CA LEU A 91 -7.52 -17.54 0.64
C LEU A 91 -7.34 -17.95 -0.83
N LEU A 92 -6.47 -17.23 -1.55
CA LEU A 92 -6.06 -17.60 -2.90
C LEU A 92 -4.66 -18.22 -2.89
N GLN A 93 -4.48 -19.24 -3.72
CA GLN A 93 -3.15 -19.78 -3.98
C GLN A 93 -2.31 -18.77 -4.76
N ARG A 94 -1.00 -18.76 -4.51
CA ARG A 94 -0.08 -17.85 -5.20
C ARG A 94 -0.13 -18.09 -6.72
N TYR A 95 -0.08 -17.01 -7.48
CA TYR A 95 0.11 -17.08 -8.92
C TYR A 95 1.59 -17.32 -9.24
N PRO A 96 1.91 -17.87 -10.42
CA PRO A 96 3.29 -18.00 -10.88
C PRO A 96 4.03 -16.66 -10.95
N VAL A 97 5.35 -16.71 -10.83
CA VAL A 97 6.21 -15.53 -11.04
C VAL A 97 6.25 -15.09 -12.51
N VAL A 98 6.01 -16.01 -13.44
CA VAL A 98 5.87 -15.71 -14.88
C VAL A 98 4.44 -15.31 -15.15
N CYS A 99 4.25 -14.12 -15.71
CA CYS A 99 2.91 -13.63 -16.02
C CYS A 99 2.44 -14.24 -17.34
N ARG A 100 1.46 -15.16 -17.26
CA ARG A 100 0.92 -15.89 -18.42
C ARG A 100 -0.42 -15.33 -18.91
N TRP A 101 -1.00 -14.37 -18.21
CA TRP A 101 -2.37 -13.89 -18.38
C TRP A 101 -2.49 -12.43 -18.82
N PHE A 102 -1.39 -11.67 -18.76
CA PHE A 102 -1.33 -10.26 -19.14
C PHE A 102 0.01 -10.02 -19.86
N PRO A 103 0.14 -9.04 -20.79
CA PRO A 103 1.36 -8.81 -21.58
C PRO A 103 2.52 -8.21 -20.76
N LEU A 104 2.98 -8.95 -19.76
CA LEU A 104 4.19 -8.72 -18.98
C LEU A 104 4.97 -10.04 -18.92
N TYR A 105 6.30 -9.98 -18.81
CA TYR A 105 7.09 -11.21 -18.67
C TYR A 105 6.96 -11.84 -17.27
N PHE A 106 6.91 -11.01 -16.23
CA PHE A 106 6.88 -11.43 -14.83
C PHE A 106 5.80 -10.69 -14.03
N THR A 107 5.33 -11.33 -12.97
CA THR A 107 4.38 -10.76 -12.01
C THR A 107 5.09 -9.76 -11.11
N ILE A 108 4.82 -8.46 -11.31
CA ILE A 108 5.52 -7.37 -10.61
C ILE A 108 4.82 -6.88 -9.33
N ALA A 109 3.53 -7.20 -9.15
CA ALA A 109 2.74 -6.83 -7.97
C ALA A 109 1.54 -7.75 -7.80
N GLY A 110 0.99 -7.84 -6.59
CA GLY A 110 -0.16 -8.71 -6.29
C GLY A 110 -1.40 -8.41 -7.14
N ILE A 111 -1.66 -7.13 -7.46
CA ILE A 111 -2.79 -6.71 -8.28
C ILE A 111 -2.72 -7.23 -9.73
N VAL A 112 -1.51 -7.47 -10.24
CA VAL A 112 -1.29 -7.94 -11.62
C VAL A 112 -1.85 -9.34 -11.83
N ASN A 113 -1.98 -10.15 -10.78
CA ASN A 113 -2.60 -11.48 -10.85
C ASN A 113 -4.03 -11.46 -11.40
N PHE A 114 -4.71 -10.33 -11.20
CA PHE A 114 -6.12 -10.15 -11.55
C PHE A 114 -6.32 -9.39 -12.87
N TYR A 115 -5.24 -8.91 -13.51
CA TYR A 115 -5.34 -8.21 -14.79
C TYR A 115 -5.74 -9.17 -15.91
N ARG A 116 -6.59 -8.70 -16.82
CA ARG A 116 -6.95 -9.33 -18.08
C ARG A 116 -6.91 -8.32 -19.21
N LEU A 117 -6.80 -8.83 -20.44
CA LEU A 117 -6.87 -8.01 -21.65
C LEU A 117 -8.14 -8.39 -22.41
N THR A 118 -9.14 -7.51 -22.37
CA THR A 118 -10.42 -7.67 -23.06
C THR A 118 -10.53 -6.54 -24.09
N ASP A 119 -10.67 -6.85 -25.38
CA ASP A 119 -10.71 -5.87 -26.47
C ASP A 119 -9.59 -4.81 -26.43
N SER A 120 -8.36 -5.26 -26.16
CA SER A 120 -7.17 -4.40 -26.00
C SER A 120 -7.26 -3.40 -24.83
N LYS A 121 -8.16 -3.62 -23.87
CA LYS A 121 -8.30 -2.81 -22.65
C LYS A 121 -7.97 -3.64 -21.42
N LEU A 122 -7.46 -2.97 -20.39
CA LEU A 122 -7.25 -3.57 -19.07
C LEU A 122 -8.62 -3.88 -18.45
N ASP A 123 -8.78 -5.12 -18.03
CA ASP A 123 -9.94 -5.63 -17.30
C ASP A 123 -9.47 -6.38 -16.04
N PHE A 124 -10.40 -6.72 -15.15
CA PHE A 124 -10.12 -7.39 -13.88
C PHE A 124 -10.97 -8.65 -13.70
N GLU A 125 -10.31 -9.75 -13.38
CA GLU A 125 -10.97 -11.00 -12.99
C GLU A 125 -10.56 -11.38 -11.56
N PHE A 126 -11.55 -11.42 -10.67
CA PHE A 126 -11.36 -11.73 -9.25
C PHE A 126 -11.97 -13.11 -8.92
N PRO A 127 -11.14 -14.12 -8.55
CA PRO A 127 -11.65 -15.45 -8.18
C PRO A 127 -12.51 -15.46 -6.91
N ALA A 128 -12.36 -14.42 -6.07
CA ALA A 128 -13.14 -14.17 -4.88
C ALA A 128 -13.13 -12.68 -4.57
N ASN A 129 -14.05 -12.22 -3.71
CA ASN A 129 -14.17 -10.82 -3.35
C ASN A 129 -14.69 -10.70 -1.90
N PRO A 130 -13.92 -10.14 -0.95
CA PRO A 130 -12.53 -9.67 -1.04
C PRO A 130 -11.45 -10.75 -0.85
#